data_AF-H1HQH5-F1
#
_entry.id   AF-H1HQH5-F1
#
_cell.length_a   1.000
_cell.length_b   1.000
_cell.length_c   1.000
_cell.angle_alpha   90.00
_cell.angle_beta   90.00
_cell.angle_gamma   90.00
#
_symmetry.space_group_name_H-M   'P 1'
#
loop_
_entity.id
_entity.type
_entity.pdbx_description
1 polymer ?
#
loop_
_entity_poly.entity_id
_entity_poly.type
_entity_poly.pdbx_seq_one_letter_code
_entity_poly.pdbx_strand_id
1 'polypeptide(L)' 'MLGTQEIFIIALIILLLFGGKKIPELMKGLGKGVKSFKDGVNGIENEANPNTKDTEKDTTNANDK' A
#
# COMPACT_ATOMS: atom_id res chain seq x y z
N MET A 1 -13.27 19.49 19.09
CA MET A 1 -12.22 18.51 18.73
C MET A 1 -12.96 17.37 18.09
N LEU A 2 -12.69 17.06 16.82
CA LEU A 2 -13.30 15.89 16.20
C LEU A 2 -12.78 14.65 16.93
N GLY A 3 -13.63 14.07 17.75
CA GLY A 3 -13.33 12.87 18.52
C GLY A 3 -13.37 11.64 17.65
N THR A 4 -12.71 10.58 18.12
CA THR A 4 -12.69 9.26 17.47
C THR A 4 -14.10 8.77 17.11
N GLN A 5 -15.12 9.14 17.90
CA GLN A 5 -16.52 8.79 17.69
C GLN A 5 -17.14 9.44 16.45
N GLU A 6 -16.85 10.71 16.16
CA GLU A 6 -17.38 11.39 14.97
C GLU A 6 -16.75 10.81 13.69
N ILE A 7 -15.45 10.53 13.72
CA ILE A 7 -14.75 9.84 12.63
C ILE A 7 -15.35 8.45 12.38
N PHE A 8 -15.67 7.70 13.44
CA PHE A 8 -16.26 6.37 13.32
C PHE A 8 -17.65 6.41 12.65
N ILE A 9 -18.47 7.41 12.99
CA ILE A 9 -19.79 7.60 12.41
C ILE A 9 -19.69 7.93 10.91
N ILE A 10 -18.77 8.82 10.54
CA ILE A 10 -18.52 9.17 9.13
C ILE A 10 -18.04 7.94 8.35
N ALA A 11 -17.10 7.18 8.92
CA ALA A 11 -16.60 5.95 8.32
C ALA A 11 -17.72 4.93 8.13
N LEU A 12 -18.65 4.81 9.09
CA LEU A 12 -19.79 3.89 8.99
C LEU A 12 -20.78 4.31 7.89
N ILE A 13 -21.02 5.61 7.72
CA ILE A 13 -21.87 6.13 6.63
C ILE A 13 -21.22 5.83 5.27
N ILE A 14 -19.93 6.10 5.11
CA ILE A 14 -19.19 5.78 3.88
C ILE A 14 -19.22 4.26 3.63
N LEU A 15 -19.06 3.45 4.67
CA LEU A 15 -19.12 1.99 4.58
C LEU A 15 -20.50 1.49 4.14
N LEU A 16 -21.59 2.15 4.55
CA LEU A 16 -22.95 1.83 4.10
C LEU A 16 -23.18 2.23 2.65
N LEU A 17 -22.69 3.39 2.21
CA LEU A 17 -22.85 3.88 0.83
C LEU A 17 -22.04 3.06 -0.18
N PHE A 18 -20.78 2.77 0.14
CA PHE A 18 -19.88 2.05 -0.76
C PHE A 18 -19.85 0.54 -0.50
N GLY A 19 -20.31 0.09 0.67
CA GLY A 19 -20.22 -1.29 1.10
C GLY A 19 -18.81 -1.69 1.56
N GLY A 20 -18.72 -2.67 2.46
CA GLY A 20 -17.43 -3.18 2.96
C GLY A 20 -16.54 -3.88 1.93
N LYS A 21 -17.06 -4.20 0.75
CA LYS A 21 -16.29 -4.83 -0.34
C LYS A 21 -15.54 -3.83 -1.21
N LYS A 22 -16.02 -2.59 -1.34
CA LYS A 22 -15.42 -1.59 -2.23
C LYS A 22 -14.14 -0.98 -1.64
N ILE A 23 -14.09 -0.75 -0.33
CA ILE A 23 -12.90 -0.21 0.33
C ILE A 23 -11.65 -1.11 0.14
N PRO A 24 -11.70 -2.44 0.39
CA PRO A 24 -10.58 -3.35 0.12
C PRO A 24 -10.24 -3.48 -1.37
N GLU A 25 -11.23 -3.44 -2.24
CA GLU A 25 -11.05 -3.51 -3.70
C GLU A 25 -10.25 -2.29 -4.21
N LEU A 26 -10.62 -1.09 -3.75
CA LEU A 26 -9.93 0.16 -4.06
C LEU A 26 -8.53 0.21 -3.44
N MET A 27 -8.37 -0.21 -2.17
CA MET A 27 -7.06 -0.31 -1.52
C MET A 27 -6.11 -1.27 -2.24
N LYS A 28 -6.61 -2.43 -2.71
CA LYS A 28 -5.80 -3.37 -3.51
C LYS A 28 -5.37 -2.75 -4.83
N GLY A 29 -6.25 -2.01 -5.51
CA GLY A 29 -5.92 -1.29 -6.73
C GLY A 29 -4.86 -0.20 -6.52
N LEU A 30 -5.06 0.66 -5.52
CA LEU A 30 -4.10 1.69 -5.10
C LEU A 30 -2.75 1.10 -4.69
N GLY A 31 -2.75 0.04 -3.87
CA GLY A 31 -1.52 -0.60 -3.40
C GLY A 31 -0.69 -1.17 -4.56
N LYS A 32 -1.34 -1.80 -5.54
CA LYS A 32 -0.67 -2.25 -6.78
C LYS A 32 -0.13 -1.07 -7.58
N GLY A 33 -0.92 0.00 -7.75
CA GLY A 33 -0.49 1.20 -8.48
C GLY A 33 0.72 1.88 -7.83
N VAL A 34 0.69 2.08 -6.51
CA VAL A 34 1.80 2.67 -5.74
C VAL A 34 3.05 1.77 -5.80
N LYS A 35 2.89 0.44 -5.71
CA LYS A 35 4.00 -0.50 -5.85
C LYS A 35 4.63 -0.43 -7.24
N SER A 36 3.83 -0.52 -8.31
CA SER A 36 4.33 -0.40 -9.69
C SER A 36 4.97 0.95 -9.97
N PHE A 37 4.43 2.03 -9.39
CA PHE A 37 5.03 3.36 -9.49
C PHE A 37 6.41 3.41 -8.80
N LYS A 38 6.52 2.90 -7.57
CA LYS A 38 7.79 2.79 -6.84
C LYS A 38 8.80 1.95 -7.63
N ASP A 39 8.39 0.77 -8.10
CA ASP A 39 9.25 -0.16 -8.84
C ASP A 39 9.78 0.50 -10.13
N GLY A 40 8.93 1.25 -10.86
CA GLY A 40 9.33 1.99 -12.05
C GLY A 40 10.31 3.13 -11.77
N VAL A 41 10.07 3.92 -10.72
CA VAL A 41 10.98 5.01 -10.32
C VAL A 41 12.34 4.46 -9.87
N ASN A 42 12.35 3.42 -9.04
CA ASN A 42 13.59 2.78 -8.59
C ASN A 42 14.36 2.14 -9.74
N GLY A 43 13.67 1.55 -10.74
CA GLY A 43 14.31 1.01 -11.93
C GLY A 43 15.07 2.07 -12.72
N ILE A 44 14.46 3.24 -12.91
CA ILE A 44 15.08 4.39 -13.61
C ILE A 44 16.28 4.93 -12.81
N GLU A 45 16.18 4.99 -11.48
CA GLU A 45 17.27 5.45 -10.62
C GLU A 45 18.48 4.49 -10.63
N ASN A 46 18.23 3.17 -10.71
CA ASN A 46 19.28 2.15 -10.85
C ASN A 46 19.98 2.19 -12.21
N GLU A 47 19.28 2.55 -13.30
CA GLU A 47 19.89 2.73 -14.62
C GLU A 47 20.75 4.00 -14.71
N ALA A 48 20.44 5.03 -13.92
CA ALA A 48 21.20 6.28 -13.87
C ALA A 48 22.43 6.23 -12.94
N ASN A 49 22.49 5.30 -11.98
CA ASN A 49 23.61 5.15 -11.06
C ASN A 49 23.90 3.66 -10.73
N PRO A 50 24.86 3.01 -11.41
CA PRO A 50 25.13 1.57 -11.24
C PRO A 50 25.78 1.18 -9.89
N ASN A 51 25.95 2.11 -8.94
CA ASN A 51 26.66 1.87 -7.67
C ASN A 51 25.78 1.89 -6.41
N THR A 52 24.46 1.84 -6.50
CA THR A 52 23.59 1.74 -5.32
C THR A 52 22.83 0.41 -5.30
N LYS A 53 23.57 -0.68 -5.16
CA LYS A 53 23.00 -1.92 -4.64
C LYS A 53 22.97 -1.80 -3.12
N ASP A 54 21.76 -1.71 -2.58
CA ASP A 54 21.31 -2.35 -1.33
C ASP A 54 20.15 -1.55 -0.73
N THR A 55 18.98 -2.18 -0.63
CA THR A 55 18.22 -2.35 0.61
C THR A 55 16.92 -3.11 0.27
N GLU A 56 16.99 -4.42 0.38
CA GLU A 56 16.11 -5.25 1.21
C GLU A 56 14.59 -4.99 1.23
N LYS A 57 13.82 -6.01 0.83
CA LYS A 57 12.90 -6.75 1.72
C LYS A 57 12.33 -8.00 1.01
N ASP A 58 13.16 -9.02 0.94
CA ASP A 58 12.71 -10.41 1.08
C ASP A 58 12.89 -10.78 2.56
N THR A 59 11.85 -10.56 3.35
CA THR A 59 11.68 -11.22 4.65
C THR A 59 10.34 -11.92 4.59
N THR A 60 10.34 -13.18 4.16
CA THR A 60 9.92 -14.35 4.97
C THR A 60 9.90 -15.58 4.06
N ASN A 61 11.01 -16.31 4.02
CA ASN A 61 10.96 -17.76 3.95
C ASN A 61 11.92 -18.33 5.00
N ALA A 62 11.42 -18.39 6.23
CA ALA A 62 11.96 -19.27 7.26
C ALA A 62 10.82 -20.19 7.66
N ASN A 63 10.84 -21.42 7.14
CA ASN A 63 10.61 -22.66 7.87
C ASN A 63 10.51 -23.84 6.88
N ASP A 64 11.67 -24.34 6.46
CA ASP A 64 11.85 -25.73 6.01
C ASP A 64 12.86 -26.38 6.96
N LYS A 65 12.35 -27.19 7.90
CA LYS A 65 13.05 -28.34 8.50
C LYS A 65 12.05 -29.28 9.18
#